data_AF-G7VBJ5-F1
#
_entry.id   AF-G7VBJ5-F1
#
_cell.length_a   1.000
_cell.length_b   1.000
_cell.length_c   1.000
_cell.angle_alpha   90.00
_cell.angle_beta   90.00
_cell.angle_gamma   90.00
#
_symmetry.space_group_name_H-M   'P 1'
#
loop_
_entity.id
_entity.type
_entity.pdbx_description
1 polymer ?
#
loop_
_entity_poly.entity_id
_entity_poly.type
_entity_poly.pdbx_seq_one_letter_code
_entity_poly.pdbx_strand_id
1 'polypeptide(L)'
;MSFDSFHAFIDTNALVKVVYAVTLHRRLARPKPRILGYLETRKLVFYTDEAVLRELSHVALPKLLSSVDREKHGWSNVDINLMREYCISELSYMINSRYVRVVEDEESLKRRGMREVAVCFRGDVMDRVVGGISEEDIDIVNSLLYAYDIIATALRGRAGMIKGTLLFITDDKDLRNAVENSLACEACACGGKIVAVSYVEFKQKLRQLITSGQ
;
A
#
# COMPACT_ATOMS: atom_id res chain seq x y z
N MET A 1 -18.19 -14.91 -11.27
CA MET A 1 -17.73 -15.23 -9.90
C MET A 1 -16.69 -14.19 -9.51
N SER A 2 -17.10 -13.15 -8.77
CA SER A 2 -16.23 -12.04 -8.35
C SER A 2 -15.97 -12.14 -6.86
N PHE A 3 -14.78 -12.64 -6.51
CA PHE A 3 -14.07 -12.01 -5.40
C PHE A 3 -12.91 -11.28 -6.04
N ASP A 4 -13.20 -10.02 -6.36
CA ASP A 4 -12.23 -9.02 -6.76
C ASP A 4 -11.19 -8.93 -5.63
N SER A 5 -9.92 -9.11 -5.97
CA SER A 5 -8.84 -8.93 -5.02
C SER A 5 -9.00 -7.59 -4.28
N PHE A 6 -8.74 -7.56 -2.98
CA PHE A 6 -8.74 -6.32 -2.24
C PHE A 6 -7.46 -5.56 -2.56
N HIS A 7 -7.57 -4.39 -3.17
CA HIS A 7 -6.43 -3.58 -3.56
C HIS A 7 -6.25 -2.44 -2.55
N ALA A 8 -5.05 -2.31 -1.99
CA ALA A 8 -4.74 -1.26 -1.04
C ALA A 8 -3.38 -0.64 -1.36
N PHE A 9 -3.29 0.68 -1.35
CA PHE A 9 -2.01 1.39 -1.31
C PHE A 9 -1.56 1.51 0.15
N ILE A 10 -0.30 1.23 0.43
CA ILE A 10 0.21 1.12 1.79
C ILE A 10 1.42 2.04 2.01
N ASP A 11 1.37 2.86 3.06
CA ASP A 11 2.50 3.71 3.46
C ASP A 11 3.60 2.88 4.17
N THR A 12 4.80 3.45 4.21
CA THR A 12 5.97 2.98 4.95
C THR A 12 5.66 2.41 6.34
N ASN A 13 4.97 3.17 7.19
CA ASN A 13 4.68 2.83 8.59
C ASN A 13 3.76 1.61 8.72
N ALA A 14 2.84 1.42 7.79
CA ALA A 14 1.99 0.24 7.75
C ALA A 14 2.72 -0.95 7.14
N LEU A 15 3.46 -0.74 6.04
CA LEU A 15 4.17 -1.79 5.31
C LEU A 15 5.27 -2.43 6.17
N VAL A 16 6.04 -1.63 6.92
CA VAL A 16 7.09 -2.14 7.80
C VAL A 16 6.55 -3.10 8.86
N LYS A 17 5.34 -2.85 9.39
CA LYS A 17 4.66 -3.72 10.37
C LYS A 17 4.27 -5.06 9.73
N VAL A 18 3.81 -5.03 8.48
CA VAL A 18 3.48 -6.25 7.72
C VAL A 18 4.74 -7.06 7.44
N VAL A 19 5.78 -6.44 6.87
CA VAL A 19 7.07 -7.10 6.57
C VAL A 19 7.64 -7.75 7.83
N TYR A 20 7.67 -7.01 8.95
CA TYR A 20 8.18 -7.53 10.21
C TYR A 20 7.36 -8.72 10.72
N ALA A 21 6.02 -8.63 10.72
CA ALA A 21 5.16 -9.72 11.17
C ALA A 21 5.29 -10.99 10.31
N VAL A 22 5.44 -10.83 8.99
CA VAL A 22 5.68 -11.95 8.07
C VAL A 22 7.06 -12.56 8.30
N THR A 23 8.08 -11.73 8.53
CA THR A 23 9.44 -12.18 8.85
C THR A 23 9.44 -13.03 10.12
N LEU A 24 8.76 -12.57 11.18
CA LEU A 24 8.61 -13.33 12.43
C LEU A 24 7.99 -14.71 12.20
N HIS A 25 6.95 -14.80 11.37
CA HIS A 25 6.31 -16.07 11.06
C HIS A 25 7.25 -17.03 10.34
N ARG A 26 7.95 -16.54 9.31
CA ARG A 26 8.77 -17.38 8.44
C ARG A 26 10.11 -17.77 9.06
N ARG A 27 10.68 -16.92 9.90
CA ARG A 27 11.99 -17.17 10.54
C ARG A 27 11.89 -17.82 11.90
N LEU A 28 10.83 -17.53 12.66
CA LEU A 28 10.71 -17.95 14.07
C LEU A 28 9.47 -18.83 14.32
N ALA A 29 8.84 -19.37 13.27
CA ALA A 29 7.65 -20.21 13.34
C ALA A 29 6.50 -19.61 14.17
N ARG A 30 6.44 -18.26 14.26
CA ARG A 30 5.34 -17.55 14.94
C ARG A 30 4.02 -17.84 14.22
N PRO A 31 2.86 -17.68 14.87
CA PRO A 31 1.57 -17.87 14.21
C PRO A 31 1.45 -17.04 12.93
N LYS A 32 0.94 -17.67 11.86
CA LYS A 32 0.79 -17.05 10.55
C LYS A 32 -0.07 -15.78 10.64
N PRO A 33 0.44 -14.59 10.27
CA PRO A 33 -0.36 -13.38 10.21
C PRO A 33 -1.49 -13.56 9.20
N ARG A 34 -2.72 -13.19 9.57
CA ARG A 34 -3.87 -13.31 8.66
C ARG A 34 -3.64 -12.58 7.33
N ILE A 35 -2.99 -11.41 7.38
CA ILE A 35 -2.59 -10.64 6.20
C ILE A 35 -1.77 -11.50 5.22
N LEU A 36 -0.82 -12.30 5.72
CA LEU A 36 -0.03 -13.19 4.86
C LEU A 36 -0.92 -14.22 4.14
N GLY A 37 -1.90 -14.80 4.83
CA GLY A 37 -2.85 -15.71 4.20
C GLY A 37 -3.65 -15.06 3.06
N TYR A 38 -4.00 -13.78 3.18
CA TYR A 38 -4.70 -13.05 2.12
C TYR A 38 -3.80 -12.68 0.94
N LEU A 39 -2.55 -12.34 1.22
CA LEU A 39 -1.55 -12.09 0.18
C LEU A 39 -1.27 -13.37 -0.63
N GLU A 40 -1.05 -14.50 0.05
CA GLU A 40 -0.77 -15.78 -0.60
C GLU A 40 -1.96 -16.31 -1.41
N THR A 41 -3.20 -16.08 -0.95
CA THR A 41 -4.42 -16.41 -1.70
C THR A 41 -4.79 -15.37 -2.76
N ARG A 42 -3.98 -14.30 -2.93
CA ARG A 42 -4.23 -13.16 -3.82
C ARG A 42 -5.57 -12.47 -3.59
N LYS A 43 -6.15 -12.63 -2.40
CA LYS A 43 -7.33 -11.90 -1.94
C LYS A 43 -6.98 -10.48 -1.50
N LEU A 44 -5.70 -10.19 -1.30
CA LEU A 44 -5.15 -8.88 -0.99
C LEU A 44 -3.94 -8.61 -1.87
N VAL A 45 -3.82 -7.41 -2.40
CA VAL A 45 -2.64 -6.92 -3.12
C VAL A 45 -2.30 -5.53 -2.59
N PHE A 46 -1.04 -5.35 -2.17
CA PHE A 46 -0.53 -4.05 -1.76
C PHE A 46 0.11 -3.32 -2.94
N TYR A 47 -0.10 -2.02 -3.01
CA TYR A 47 0.58 -1.08 -3.90
C TYR A 47 1.41 -0.12 -3.06
N THR A 48 2.58 0.24 -3.56
CA THR A 48 3.52 1.17 -2.92
C THR A 48 4.36 1.82 -4.01
N ASP A 49 5.07 2.89 -3.72
CA ASP A 49 6.08 3.48 -4.61
C ASP A 49 7.51 3.19 -4.12
N GLU A 50 8.49 3.60 -4.91
CA GLU A 50 9.91 3.44 -4.56
C GLU A 50 10.35 4.30 -3.38
N ALA A 51 9.75 5.47 -3.18
CA ALA A 51 10.10 6.35 -2.07
C ALA A 51 9.77 5.69 -0.73
N VAL A 52 8.57 5.10 -0.63
CA VAL A 52 8.13 4.27 0.50
C VAL A 52 9.07 3.08 0.72
N LEU A 53 9.51 2.40 -0.34
CA LEU A 53 10.44 1.26 -0.19
C LEU A 53 11.83 1.70 0.33
N ARG A 54 12.33 2.85 -0.16
CA ARG A 54 13.58 3.45 0.32
C ARG A 54 13.44 3.86 1.79
N GLU A 55 12.40 4.60 2.13
CA GLU A 55 12.12 5.03 3.51
C GLU A 55 11.97 3.83 4.44
N LEU A 56 11.26 2.79 4.01
CA LEU A 56 11.09 1.56 4.78
C LEU A 56 12.44 0.93 5.10
N SER A 57 13.30 0.77 4.09
CA SER A 57 14.57 0.05 4.21
C SER A 57 15.64 0.82 4.98
N HIS A 58 15.60 2.15 4.91
CA HIS A 58 16.63 3.04 5.46
C HIS A 58 16.23 3.73 6.77
N VAL A 59 14.93 3.92 7.04
CA VAL A 59 14.44 4.69 8.19
C VAL A 59 13.50 3.86 9.05
N ALA A 60 12.37 3.42 8.51
CA ALA A 60 11.31 2.83 9.32
C ALA A 60 11.70 1.46 9.89
N LEU A 61 12.35 0.61 9.10
CA LEU A 61 12.80 -0.71 9.55
C LEU A 61 13.88 -0.62 10.63
N PRO A 62 14.98 0.15 10.46
CA PRO A 62 15.94 0.37 11.55
C PRO A 62 15.30 0.90 12.84
N LYS A 63 14.40 1.87 12.73
CA LYS A 63 13.66 2.44 13.88
C LYS A 63 12.76 1.41 14.57
N LEU A 64 12.08 0.56 13.80
CA LEU A 64 11.28 -0.53 14.36
C LEU A 64 12.19 -1.53 15.09
N LEU A 65 13.25 -2.02 14.43
CA LEU A 65 14.11 -3.07 14.98
C LEU A 65 14.90 -2.63 16.23
N SER A 66 15.21 -1.34 16.36
CA SER A 66 15.86 -0.81 17.56
C SER A 66 14.90 -0.66 18.76
N SER A 67 13.59 -0.61 18.52
CA SER A 67 12.58 -0.38 19.56
C SER A 67 11.84 -1.65 20.01
N VAL A 68 11.92 -2.75 19.24
CA VAL A 68 11.23 -4.00 19.58
C VAL A 68 11.89 -4.74 20.73
N ASP A 69 11.06 -5.29 21.61
CA ASP A 69 11.49 -6.27 22.60
C ASP A 69 11.89 -7.58 21.89
N ARG A 70 13.20 -7.75 21.70
CA ARG A 70 13.78 -8.88 20.98
C ARG A 70 13.45 -10.20 21.66
N GLU A 71 13.53 -10.28 22.98
CA GLU A 71 13.26 -11.52 23.71
C GLU A 71 11.81 -11.94 23.56
N LYS A 72 10.89 -11.00 23.78
CA LYS A 72 9.45 -11.25 23.62
C LYS A 72 9.09 -11.71 22.21
N HIS A 73 9.79 -11.19 21.20
CA HIS A 73 9.56 -11.53 19.80
C HIS A 73 10.35 -12.75 19.32
N GLY A 74 11.23 -13.33 20.13
CA GLY A 74 11.98 -14.56 19.84
C GLY A 74 13.30 -14.33 19.11
N TRP A 75 13.81 -13.10 19.15
CA TRP A 75 15.09 -12.66 18.59
C TRP A 75 16.21 -12.60 19.64
N SER A 76 16.08 -13.29 20.78
CA SER A 76 16.98 -13.14 21.93
C SER A 76 18.48 -13.26 21.57
N ASN A 77 18.80 -14.10 20.58
CA ASN A 77 20.17 -14.37 20.14
C ASN A 77 20.46 -13.89 18.70
N VAL A 78 19.69 -12.94 18.18
CA VAL A 78 19.85 -12.44 16.81
C VAL A 78 20.23 -10.97 16.83
N ASP A 79 21.31 -10.64 16.11
CA ASP A 79 21.79 -9.28 15.95
C ASP A 79 20.82 -8.42 15.12
N ILE A 80 20.77 -7.12 15.41
CA ILE A 80 19.88 -6.17 14.73
C ILE A 80 20.15 -6.12 13.22
N ASN A 81 21.40 -6.24 12.78
CA ASN A 81 21.72 -6.24 11.35
C ASN A 81 21.20 -7.51 10.68
N LEU A 82 21.34 -8.66 11.33
CA LEU A 82 20.80 -9.92 10.82
C LEU A 82 19.26 -9.92 10.79
N MET A 83 18.61 -9.33 11.81
CA MET A 83 17.16 -9.10 11.80
C MET A 83 16.73 -8.21 10.62
N ARG A 84 17.52 -7.17 10.32
CA ARG A 84 17.29 -6.27 9.19
C ARG A 84 17.43 -7.00 7.86
N GLU A 85 18.48 -7.80 7.68
CA GLU A 85 18.68 -8.63 6.47
C GLU A 85 17.51 -9.57 6.24
N TYR A 86 16.99 -10.22 7.29
CA TYR A 86 15.80 -11.07 7.17
C TYR A 86 14.56 -10.29 6.72
N CYS A 87 14.34 -9.09 7.26
CA CYS A 87 13.21 -8.25 6.87
C CYS A 87 13.35 -7.74 5.42
N ILE A 88 14.55 -7.34 4.99
CA ILE A 88 14.81 -6.90 3.60
C ILE A 88 14.64 -8.08 2.62
N SER A 89 15.12 -9.27 2.99
CA SER A 89 14.92 -10.49 2.22
C SER A 89 13.43 -10.82 2.08
N GLU A 90 12.66 -10.66 3.16
CA GLU A 90 11.21 -10.87 3.13
C GLU A 90 10.49 -9.84 2.27
N LEU A 91 10.83 -8.55 2.38
CA LEU A 91 10.29 -7.51 1.50
C LEU A 91 10.56 -7.84 0.02
N SER A 92 11.79 -8.23 -0.30
CA SER A 92 12.18 -8.63 -1.66
C SER A 92 11.36 -9.82 -2.15
N TYR A 93 11.12 -10.81 -1.29
CA TYR A 93 10.24 -11.93 -1.60
C TYR A 93 8.80 -11.48 -1.86
N MET A 94 8.25 -10.59 -1.02
CA MET A 94 6.89 -10.07 -1.16
C MET A 94 6.70 -9.31 -2.48
N ILE A 95 7.72 -8.56 -2.92
CA ILE A 95 7.75 -7.89 -4.22
C ILE A 95 7.81 -8.91 -5.37
N ASN A 96 8.76 -9.85 -5.32
CA ASN A 96 8.93 -10.89 -6.35
C ASN A 96 7.68 -11.79 -6.50
N SER A 97 6.98 -12.05 -5.39
CA SER A 97 5.73 -12.81 -5.37
C SER A 97 4.50 -12.00 -5.78
N ARG A 98 4.67 -10.70 -6.09
CA ARG A 98 3.62 -9.73 -6.43
C ARG A 98 2.56 -9.54 -5.34
N TYR A 99 2.92 -9.79 -4.08
CA TYR A 99 2.11 -9.45 -2.90
C TYR A 99 2.14 -7.94 -2.65
N VAL A 100 3.31 -7.35 -2.90
CA VAL A 100 3.54 -5.92 -2.99
C VAL A 100 3.87 -5.59 -4.44
N ARG A 101 3.16 -4.62 -5.02
CA ARG A 101 3.40 -4.10 -6.35
C ARG A 101 3.96 -2.70 -6.25
N VAL A 102 5.14 -2.51 -6.80
CA VAL A 102 5.76 -1.19 -6.90
C VAL A 102 5.17 -0.47 -8.09
N VAL A 103 4.67 0.72 -7.83
CA VAL A 103 4.14 1.64 -8.80
C VAL A 103 5.33 2.48 -9.28
N GLU A 104 5.81 2.19 -10.49
CA GLU A 104 6.99 2.84 -11.09
C GLU A 104 6.63 4.18 -11.76
N ASP A 105 7.57 5.10 -11.72
CA ASP A 105 7.49 6.49 -12.18
C ASP A 105 7.38 6.66 -13.73
N GLU A 106 7.15 7.92 -14.17
CA GLU A 106 6.72 8.39 -15.51
C GLU A 106 7.31 7.75 -16.79
N GLU A 107 8.51 7.19 -16.76
CA GLU A 107 9.12 6.59 -17.96
C GLU A 107 8.51 5.24 -18.34
N SER A 108 8.17 4.43 -17.34
CA SER A 108 7.47 3.15 -17.54
C SER A 108 6.06 3.39 -18.12
N LEU A 109 5.47 4.52 -17.72
CA LEU A 109 4.18 5.08 -18.12
C LEU A 109 4.15 5.52 -19.59
N LYS A 110 5.15 6.30 -20.03
CA LYS A 110 5.29 6.70 -21.46
C LYS A 110 5.39 5.48 -22.37
N ARG A 111 6.13 4.44 -21.95
CA ARG A 111 6.29 3.20 -22.73
C ARG A 111 5.01 2.38 -22.86
N ARG A 112 4.05 2.52 -21.94
CA ARG A 112 2.80 1.73 -21.91
C ARG A 112 1.58 2.47 -22.46
N GLY A 113 1.72 3.72 -22.92
CA GLY A 113 0.60 4.51 -23.47
C GLY A 113 -0.53 4.78 -22.47
N MET A 114 -0.31 4.60 -21.17
CA MET A 114 -1.38 4.67 -20.15
C MET A 114 -1.78 6.09 -19.77
N ARG A 115 -0.97 7.11 -20.10
CA ARG A 115 -1.27 8.52 -19.81
C ARG A 115 -2.58 9.01 -20.45
N GLU A 116 -2.91 8.53 -21.65
CA GLU A 116 -4.15 8.93 -22.35
C GLU A 116 -5.42 8.29 -21.75
N VAL A 117 -5.24 7.21 -20.97
CA VAL A 117 -6.33 6.39 -20.41
C VAL A 117 -6.57 6.69 -18.92
N ALA A 118 -5.58 7.28 -18.26
CA ALA A 118 -5.56 7.68 -16.86
C ALA A 118 -6.54 8.84 -16.61
N VAL A 119 -7.54 8.59 -15.77
CA VAL A 119 -8.63 9.55 -15.51
C VAL A 119 -8.23 10.53 -14.42
N CYS A 120 -7.42 10.09 -13.44
CA CYS A 120 -6.96 10.95 -12.36
C CYS A 120 -5.84 11.92 -12.76
N PHE A 121 -5.08 11.57 -13.80
CA PHE A 121 -3.94 12.36 -14.30
C PHE A 121 -4.30 13.37 -15.40
N ARG A 122 -5.58 13.63 -15.64
CA ARG A 122 -5.99 14.73 -16.53
C ARG A 122 -5.60 16.07 -15.91
N GLY A 123 -5.06 16.98 -16.71
CA GLY A 123 -4.48 18.25 -16.23
C GLY A 123 -5.42 19.06 -15.34
N ASP A 124 -6.70 19.13 -15.70
CA ASP A 124 -7.72 19.82 -14.92
C ASP A 124 -8.02 19.19 -13.54
N VAL A 125 -7.83 17.88 -13.40
CA VAL A 125 -7.94 17.15 -12.13
C VAL A 125 -6.68 17.35 -11.31
N MET A 126 -5.51 17.23 -11.95
CA MET A 126 -4.21 17.41 -11.30
C MET A 126 -4.02 18.83 -10.77
N ASP A 127 -4.39 19.86 -11.52
CA ASP A 127 -4.26 21.27 -11.09
C ASP A 127 -5.06 21.55 -9.80
N ARG A 128 -6.23 20.90 -9.64
CA ARG A 128 -7.06 21.03 -8.44
C ARG A 128 -6.53 20.25 -7.25
N VAL A 129 -5.92 19.10 -7.50
CA VAL A 129 -5.36 18.23 -6.45
C VAL A 129 -4.03 18.81 -5.96
N VAL A 130 -3.12 19.17 -6.86
CA VAL A 130 -1.77 19.66 -6.56
C VAL A 130 -1.81 21.02 -5.87
N GLY A 131 -2.77 21.90 -6.19
CA GLY A 131 -2.87 23.23 -5.59
C GLY A 131 -3.11 23.27 -4.07
N GLY A 132 -3.45 22.13 -3.44
CA GLY A 132 -3.72 22.03 -2.00
C GLY A 132 -2.77 21.10 -1.22
N ILE A 133 -1.76 20.51 -1.87
CA ILE A 133 -0.88 19.49 -1.29
C ILE A 133 0.51 20.08 -1.05
N SER A 134 1.15 19.69 0.06
CA SER A 134 2.54 20.07 0.34
C SER A 134 3.49 19.46 -0.68
N GLU A 135 4.61 20.10 -1.00
CA GLU A 135 5.60 19.51 -1.93
C GLU A 135 6.11 18.14 -1.45
N GLU A 136 6.12 17.92 -0.14
CA GLU A 136 6.54 16.66 0.49
C GLU A 136 5.56 15.50 0.24
N ASP A 137 4.27 15.79 0.06
CA ASP A 137 3.21 14.79 -0.10
C ASP A 137 2.82 14.53 -1.57
N ILE A 138 3.28 15.38 -2.51
CA ILE A 138 2.91 15.30 -3.94
C ILE A 138 3.24 13.92 -4.53
N ASP A 139 4.42 13.37 -4.22
CA ASP A 139 4.87 12.09 -4.77
C ASP A 139 3.98 10.92 -4.32
N ILE A 140 3.55 10.94 -3.07
CA ILE A 140 2.65 9.93 -2.50
C ILE A 140 1.26 10.05 -3.15
N VAL A 141 0.74 11.27 -3.30
CA VAL A 141 -0.57 11.48 -3.92
C VAL A 141 -0.55 11.09 -5.41
N ASN A 142 0.51 11.41 -6.14
CA ASN A 142 0.71 10.96 -7.51
C ASN A 142 0.70 9.43 -7.59
N SER A 143 1.45 8.77 -6.71
CA SER A 143 1.52 7.30 -6.65
C SER A 143 0.17 6.67 -6.30
N LEU A 144 -0.61 7.31 -5.43
CA LEU A 144 -1.96 6.90 -5.05
C LEU A 144 -2.95 6.99 -6.21
N LEU A 145 -3.02 8.15 -6.86
CA LEU A 145 -3.85 8.36 -8.05
C LEU A 145 -3.47 7.37 -9.14
N TYR A 146 -2.17 7.07 -9.27
CA TYR A 146 -1.70 6.18 -10.31
C TYR A 146 -2.01 4.72 -9.99
N ALA A 147 -1.84 4.29 -8.74
CA ALA A 147 -2.27 2.98 -8.30
C ALA A 147 -3.77 2.77 -8.57
N TYR A 148 -4.59 3.79 -8.31
CA TYR A 148 -6.00 3.77 -8.66
C TYR A 148 -6.23 3.63 -10.16
N ASP A 149 -5.56 4.44 -11.00
CA ASP A 149 -5.70 4.36 -12.46
C ASP A 149 -5.20 3.01 -13.03
N ILE A 150 -4.14 2.42 -12.48
CA ILE A 150 -3.69 1.06 -12.83
C ILE A 150 -4.79 0.05 -12.51
N ILE A 151 -5.38 0.11 -11.32
CA ILE A 151 -6.45 -0.78 -10.90
C ILE A 151 -7.65 -0.59 -11.84
N ALA A 152 -8.08 0.65 -12.04
CA ALA A 152 -9.21 1.03 -12.87
C ALA A 152 -9.01 0.69 -14.37
N THR A 153 -7.77 0.63 -14.86
CA THR A 153 -7.44 0.36 -16.27
C THR A 153 -7.13 -1.12 -16.53
N ALA A 154 -6.36 -1.79 -15.67
CA ALA A 154 -6.02 -3.20 -15.81
C ALA A 154 -7.24 -4.12 -15.78
N LEU A 155 -8.36 -3.67 -15.21
CA LEU A 155 -9.63 -4.41 -15.18
C LEU A 155 -10.59 -4.04 -16.33
N ARG A 156 -10.25 -3.09 -17.22
CA ARG A 156 -11.09 -2.69 -18.37
C ARG A 156 -11.25 -3.77 -19.45
N GLY A 157 -10.49 -4.87 -19.39
CA GLY A 157 -10.70 -6.04 -20.24
C GLY A 157 -11.98 -6.83 -19.93
N ARG A 158 -12.71 -6.49 -18.86
CA ARG A 158 -14.06 -6.97 -18.56
C ARG A 158 -14.93 -5.76 -18.29
N ALA A 159 -15.92 -5.51 -19.15
CA ALA A 159 -16.87 -4.42 -18.98
C ALA A 159 -17.52 -4.52 -17.59
N GLY A 160 -17.15 -3.57 -16.75
CA GLY A 160 -17.45 -3.56 -15.33
C GLY A 160 -16.47 -2.60 -14.68
N MET A 161 -16.83 -1.32 -14.66
CA MET A 161 -16.26 -0.35 -13.74
C MET A 161 -15.95 -1.05 -12.42
N ILE A 162 -14.73 -0.95 -11.93
CA ILE A 162 -14.50 -1.14 -10.51
C ILE A 162 -15.25 0.00 -9.83
N LYS A 163 -16.50 -0.26 -9.47
CA LYS A 163 -17.15 0.36 -8.32
C LYS A 163 -16.32 -0.08 -7.11
N GLY A 164 -15.15 0.51 -6.90
CA GLY A 164 -14.28 0.09 -5.82
C GLY A 164 -13.40 1.25 -5.39
N THR A 165 -13.48 1.51 -4.11
CA THR A 165 -12.63 2.45 -3.39
C THR A 165 -11.26 1.81 -3.20
N LEU A 166 -10.19 2.50 -3.60
CA LEU A 166 -8.83 2.16 -3.21
C LEU A 166 -8.63 2.53 -1.74
N LEU A 167 -8.25 1.56 -0.90
CA LEU A 167 -7.85 1.91 0.46
C LEU A 167 -6.42 2.44 0.45
N PHE A 168 -6.23 3.61 1.05
CA PHE A 168 -4.92 4.11 1.41
C PHE A 168 -4.68 3.83 2.89
N ILE A 169 -3.70 2.99 3.20
CA ILE A 169 -3.39 2.58 4.57
C ILE A 169 -2.25 3.48 5.07
N THR A 170 -2.58 4.40 5.96
CA THR A 170 -1.62 5.29 6.61
C THR A 170 -1.98 5.51 8.07
N ASP A 171 -0.97 5.47 8.95
CA ASP A 171 -1.12 5.91 10.34
C ASP A 171 -0.71 7.39 10.53
N ASP A 172 -0.24 8.05 9.47
CA ASP A 172 0.08 9.47 9.45
C ASP A 172 -1.21 10.30 9.33
N LYS A 173 -1.45 11.16 10.32
CA LYS A 173 -2.66 11.98 10.41
C LYS A 173 -2.64 13.13 9.42
N ASP A 174 -1.49 13.73 9.18
CA ASP A 174 -1.36 14.90 8.33
C ASP A 174 -1.50 14.48 6.87
N LEU A 175 -0.83 13.39 6.49
CA LEU A 175 -0.99 12.77 5.17
C LEU A 175 -2.42 12.23 4.96
N ARG A 176 -3.04 11.64 5.98
CA ARG A 176 -4.45 11.25 5.92
C ARG A 176 -5.35 12.45 5.65
N ASN A 177 -5.20 13.53 6.41
CA ASN A 177 -5.98 14.75 6.24
C ASN A 177 -5.74 15.37 4.86
N ALA A 178 -4.49 15.38 4.39
CA ALA A 178 -4.12 15.89 3.07
C ALA A 178 -4.82 15.09 1.96
N VAL A 179 -4.80 13.76 2.02
CA VAL A 179 -5.48 12.89 1.06
C VAL A 179 -6.99 13.05 1.13
N GLU A 180 -7.58 13.02 2.32
CA GLU A 180 -9.03 13.16 2.49
C GLU A 180 -9.53 14.53 2.01
N ASN A 181 -8.82 15.62 2.30
CA ASN A 181 -9.20 16.97 1.88
C ASN A 181 -8.94 17.23 0.39
N SER A 182 -7.80 16.80 -0.13
CA SER A 182 -7.40 17.10 -1.52
C SER A 182 -8.11 16.18 -2.53
N LEU A 183 -8.49 14.97 -2.11
CA LEU A 183 -9.26 14.02 -2.92
C LEU A 183 -10.76 14.00 -2.54
N ALA A 184 -11.24 14.94 -1.70
CA ALA A 184 -12.66 15.10 -1.36
C ALA A 184 -13.50 15.68 -2.50
N CYS A 185 -12.89 16.17 -3.59
CA CYS A 185 -13.60 16.84 -4.67
C CYS A 185 -14.65 15.91 -5.33
N GLU A 186 -15.92 16.01 -4.93
CA GLU A 186 -17.02 15.18 -5.47
C GLU A 186 -17.25 15.39 -6.99
N ALA A 187 -16.88 16.57 -7.50
CA ALA A 187 -16.94 16.90 -8.93
C ALA A 187 -15.73 16.40 -9.74
N CYS A 188 -14.69 15.87 -9.07
CA CYS A 188 -13.49 15.36 -9.72
C CYS A 188 -13.64 13.87 -10.00
N ALA A 189 -13.10 13.41 -11.12
CA ALA A 189 -13.29 12.02 -11.56
C ALA A 189 -12.71 10.97 -10.58
N CYS A 190 -11.81 11.40 -9.69
CA CYS A 190 -11.19 10.57 -8.66
C CYS A 190 -11.63 10.92 -7.22
N GLY A 191 -12.59 11.84 -7.09
CA GLY A 191 -13.19 12.22 -5.82
C GLY A 191 -13.85 11.05 -5.10
N GLY A 192 -13.51 10.86 -3.82
CA GLY A 192 -14.09 9.78 -3.00
C GLY A 192 -13.74 8.36 -3.47
N LYS A 193 -12.80 8.22 -4.42
CA LYS A 193 -12.33 6.92 -4.92
C LYS A 193 -11.18 6.34 -4.10
N ILE A 194 -10.51 7.17 -3.30
CA ILE A 194 -9.49 6.77 -2.35
C ILE A 194 -10.02 7.05 -0.95
N VAL A 195 -9.95 6.06 -0.06
CA VAL A 195 -10.33 6.21 1.35
C VAL A 195 -9.14 5.88 2.21
N ALA A 196 -8.70 6.87 2.98
CA ALA A 196 -7.64 6.70 3.97
C ALA A 196 -8.15 5.94 5.19
N VAL A 197 -7.35 5.00 5.68
CA VAL A 197 -7.62 4.22 6.89
C VAL A 197 -6.32 4.01 7.66
N SER A 198 -6.40 4.01 8.99
CA SER A 198 -5.31 3.54 9.84
C SER A 198 -5.05 2.05 9.65
N TYR A 199 -3.87 1.57 10.04
CA TYR A 199 -3.56 0.15 9.99
C TYR A 199 -4.49 -0.67 10.91
N VAL A 200 -4.98 -0.08 12.00
CA VAL A 200 -5.95 -0.72 12.89
C VAL A 200 -7.31 -0.85 12.21
N GLU A 201 -7.83 0.22 11.61
CA GLU A 201 -9.08 0.21 10.86
C GLU A 201 -9.00 -0.75 9.66
N PHE A 202 -7.88 -0.76 8.94
CA PHE A 202 -7.64 -1.70 7.85
C PHE A 202 -7.77 -3.15 8.30
N LYS A 203 -7.13 -3.53 9.42
CA LYS A 203 -7.26 -4.88 9.99
C LYS A 203 -8.72 -5.22 10.37
N GLN A 204 -9.49 -4.24 10.84
CA GLN A 204 -10.90 -4.43 11.18
C GLN A 204 -11.75 -4.61 9.92
N LYS A 205 -11.57 -3.76 8.90
CA LYS A 205 -12.25 -3.87 7.60
C LYS A 205 -11.94 -5.20 6.92
N LEU A 206 -10.67 -5.63 6.93
CA LEU A 206 -10.27 -6.96 6.45
C LEU A 206 -11.03 -8.09 7.17
N ARG A 207 -11.30 -7.97 8.48
CA ARG A 207 -12.08 -8.98 9.21
C ARG A 207 -13.56 -8.96 8.80
N GLN A 208 -14.14 -7.76 8.66
CA GLN A 208 -15.56 -7.57 8.34
C GLN A 208 -15.90 -8.03 6.92
N LEU A 209 -15.10 -7.66 5.92
CA LEU A 209 -15.28 -8.07 4.51
C LEU A 209 -15.29 -9.59 4.30
N ILE A 210 -14.78 -10.33 5.28
CA ILE A 210 -14.67 -11.79 5.24
C ILE A 210 -15.81 -12.44 6.01
N THR A 211 -16.40 -11.76 6.98
CA THR A 211 -17.58 -12.25 7.71
C THR A 211 -18.87 -12.01 6.93
N SER A 212 -18.92 -11.00 6.06
CA SER A 212 -20.05 -10.72 5.17
C SER A 212 -20.00 -11.41 3.80
N GLY A 213 -18.96 -12.22 3.54
CA GLY A 213 -18.78 -13.01 2.31
C GLY A 213 -19.07 -14.51 2.47
N GLN A 214 -19.69 -14.90 3.58
CA GLN A 214 -20.30 -16.23 3.82
C GLN A 214 -21.81 -16.07 3.82
#